data_AF-A0A5E4I9G5-F1
#
_entry.id   AF-A0A5E4I9G5-F1
#
_cell.length_a   1.000
_cell.length_b   1.000
_cell.length_c   1.000
_cell.angle_alpha   90.00
_cell.angle_beta   90.00
_cell.angle_gamma   90.00
#
_symmetry.space_group_name_H-M   'P 1'
#
loop_
_entity.id
_entity.type
_entity.pdbx_description
1 polymer ?
#
loop_
_entity_poly.entity_id
_entity_poly.type
_entity_poly.pdbx_seq_one_letter_code
_entity_poly.pdbx_strand_id
1 'polypeptide(L)' 'MAVCASCRGSGECCHCNGTGSIIGVMADDNCIRCGTTGICPVCKGIGEVKD' A
#
# COMPACT_ATOMS: atom_id res chain seq x y z
N MET A 1 2.97 16.37 11.38
CA MET A 1 2.72 15.05 10.76
C MET A 1 4.02 14.28 10.75
N ALA A 2 4.00 12.99 11.04
CA ALA A 2 5.15 12.12 10.84
C ALA A 2 4.96 11.35 9.52
N VAL A 3 6.04 11.16 8.76
CA VAL A 3 5.99 10.36 7.53
C VAL A 3 5.65 8.93 7.90
N CYS A 4 4.68 8.34 7.21
CA CYS A 4 4.30 6.96 7.43
C CYS A 4 5.49 6.05 7.08
N ALA A 5 6.09 5.41 8.08
CA ALA A 5 7.24 4.53 7.89
C ALA A 5 6.91 3.33 6.98
N SER A 6 5.65 2.85 7.02
CA SER A 6 5.21 1.70 6.25
C SER A 6 5.16 1.94 4.75
N CYS A 7 4.88 3.16 4.30
CA CYS A 7 4.90 3.54 2.88
C CYS A 7 5.99 4.56 2.53
N ARG A 8 6.84 4.91 3.51
CA ARG A 8 7.91 5.91 3.38
C ARG A 8 7.44 7.24 2.78
N GLY A 9 6.20 7.65 3.08
CA GLY A 9 5.62 8.88 2.55
C GLY A 9 4.84 8.77 1.25
N SER A 10 4.85 7.64 0.53
CA SER A 10 4.15 7.56 -0.76
C SER A 10 2.62 7.47 -0.64
N GLY A 11 2.11 6.92 0.47
CA GLY A 11 0.69 6.60 0.63
C GLY A 11 0.28 5.28 -0.03
N GLU A 12 1.14 4.70 -0.86
CA GLU A 12 0.85 3.50 -1.62
C GLU A 12 1.25 2.23 -0.85
N CYS A 13 0.58 1.12 -1.15
CA CYS A 13 0.96 -0.17 -0.61
C CYS A 13 2.26 -0.64 -1.27
N CYS A 14 3.34 -0.77 -0.49
CA CYS A 14 4.66 -1.19 -1.00
C CYS A 14 4.71 -2.60 -1.58
N HIS A 15 3.69 -3.43 -1.30
CA HIS A 15 3.66 -4.81 -1.79
C HIS A 15 3.12 -4.94 -3.20
N CYS A 16 2.20 -4.06 -3.58
CA CYS A 16 1.64 -4.02 -4.92
C CYS A 16 2.01 -2.73 -5.66
N ASN A 17 2.82 -1.85 -5.07
CA ASN A 17 3.17 -0.54 -5.63
C ASN A 17 1.93 0.25 -6.08
N GLY A 18 0.90 0.32 -5.24
CA GLY A 18 -0.30 1.09 -5.58
C GLY A 18 -1.35 0.37 -6.43
N THR A 19 -1.05 -0.79 -7.02
CA THR A 19 -1.96 -1.41 -8.00
C THR A 19 -3.12 -2.18 -7.39
N GLY A 20 -3.01 -2.64 -6.15
CA GLY A 20 -3.99 -3.53 -5.52
C GLY A 20 -3.86 -5.01 -5.91
N SER A 21 -2.98 -5.34 -6.87
CA SER A 21 -2.74 -6.71 -7.33
C SER A 21 -1.24 -6.99 -7.43
N ILE A 22 -0.83 -8.18 -7.04
CA ILE A 22 0.54 -8.65 -7.17
C ILE A 22 0.62 -9.39 -8.51
N ILE A 23 1.31 -8.78 -9.47
CA ILE A 23 1.49 -9.38 -10.80
C ILE A 23 2.50 -10.53 -10.65
N GLY A 24 1.99 -11.75 -10.50
CA GLY A 24 2.75 -12.98 -10.46
C GLY A 24 2.75 -13.72 -11.80
N VAL A 25 3.70 -14.64 -11.98
CA VAL A 25 3.81 -15.51 -13.17
C VAL A 25 2.63 -16.49 -13.33
N MET A 26 1.77 -16.61 -12.33
CA MET A 26 0.58 -17.46 -12.31
C MET A 26 -0.59 -16.66 -11.73
N ALA A 27 -1.32 -15.96 -12.60
CA ALA A 27 -2.51 -15.14 -12.30
C ALA A 27 -2.30 -13.89 -11.42
N ASP A 28 -3.10 -12.85 -11.69
CA ASP A 28 -3.21 -11.66 -10.84
C ASP A 28 -3.69 -12.08 -9.45
N ASP A 29 -2.77 -12.11 -8.48
CA ASP A 29 -3.10 -12.42 -7.10
C ASP A 29 -3.45 -11.11 -6.38
N ASN A 30 -4.61 -11.10 -5.75
CA ASN A 30 -5.10 -9.93 -5.04
C ASN A 30 -4.15 -9.56 -3.89
N CYS A 31 -3.74 -8.30 -3.80
CA CYS A 31 -2.84 -7.88 -2.73
C CYS A 31 -3.61 -7.85 -1.39
N ILE A 32 -3.52 -8.97 -0.66
CA ILE A 32 -4.20 -9.14 0.64
C ILE A 32 -3.72 -8.16 1.70
N ARG A 33 -2.48 -7.63 1.58
CA ARG A 33 -1.93 -6.66 2.53
C ARG A 33 -2.65 -5.31 2.52
N CYS A 34 -3.16 -4.89 1.37
CA CYS A 34 -3.98 -3.67 1.26
C CYS A 34 -5.46 -3.98 0.98
N GLY A 35 -5.86 -5.25 0.98
CA GLY A 35 -7.21 -5.66 0.65
C GLY A 35 -7.62 -5.21 -0.75
N THR A 36 -6.74 -5.38 -1.75
CA THR A 36 -6.93 -4.95 -3.15
C THR A 36 -7.05 -3.45 -3.40
N THR A 37 -6.94 -2.62 -2.37
CA THR A 37 -7.10 -1.16 -2.55
C THR A 37 -5.89 -0.49 -3.22
N GLY A 38 -4.71 -1.12 -3.17
CA GLY A 38 -3.46 -0.49 -3.59
C GLY A 38 -2.92 0.53 -2.59
N ILE A 39 -3.68 0.86 -1.55
CA ILE A 39 -3.38 1.96 -0.64
C ILE A 39 -2.67 1.44 0.61
N CYS A 40 -1.75 2.22 1.17
CA CYS A 40 -1.15 1.89 2.47
C CYS A 40 -2.23 1.91 3.56
N PRO A 41 -2.52 0.78 4.23
CA PRO A 41 -3.58 0.71 5.22
C PRO A 41 -3.28 1.52 6.49
N VAL A 42 -2.00 1.82 6.73
CA VAL A 42 -1.52 2.51 7.93
C VAL A 42 -1.83 4.01 7.88
N CYS A 43 -1.50 4.66 6.76
CA CYS A 43 -1.79 6.08 6.55
C CYS A 43 -3.02 6.32 5.66
N LYS A 44 -3.73 5.27 5.26
CA LYS A 44 -4.91 5.30 4.38
C LYS A 44 -4.68 6.11 3.09
N GLY A 45 -3.48 6.06 2.52
CA GLY A 45 -3.17 6.76 1.26
C GLY A 45 -2.61 8.16 1.42
N ILE A 46 -2.53 8.67 2.65
CA ILE A 46 -2.10 10.04 2.90
C ILE A 46 -0.57 10.17 2.80
N GLY A 47 0.17 9.09 3.05
CA GLY A 47 1.63 9.12 3.16
C GLY A 47 2.14 9.60 4.52
N GLU A 48 1.25 10.14 5.35
CA GLU A 48 1.57 10.69 6.67
C GLU A 48 0.69 10.06 7.74
N VAL A 49 1.24 9.85 8.93
CA VAL A 49 0.49 9.49 10.13
C VAL A 49 0.47 10.70 11.06
N LYS A 50 -0.70 10.98 11.64
CA LYS A 50 -0.77 11.85 12.82
C LYS A 50 -0.31 10.98 14.00
N ASP A 51 0.76 11.44 14.64
CA ASP A 51 1.24 10.90 15.92
C ASP A 51 0.12 11.04 16.98
#